data_AF-A0A2N9EJH1-F1
#
_entry.id   AF-A0A2N9EJH1-F1
#
_cell.length_a   1.000
_cell.length_b   1.000
_cell.length_c   1.000
_cell.angle_alpha   90.00
_cell.angle_beta   90.00
_cell.angle_gamma   90.00
#
_symmetry.space_group_name_H-M   'P 1'
#
loop_
_entity.id
_entity.type
_entity.pdbx_description
1 polymer ?
#
loop_
_entity_poly.entity_id
_entity_poly.type
_entity_poly.pdbx_seq_one_letter_code
_entity_poly.pdbx_strand_id
1 'polypeptide(L)'
;MENTDIIRDHIQTSFIDLFSTSQLASIPSLGPVPFAPRILEEESLSLETPCSPCEVKLSLWSMKPFKAPSPDGLHPGGVDNVIIAQELLHSMHRKKGRVGQLILKVDLEKAYDRLEWCFIHEVLLFFLFPKSLVDLILDCVSSFSISILFNGGKMEVFKPSRGIRQGNPLSPYLFILYLEYLSLKIFGACHEKRWKPIKASRSGPAFSHLFFADDLLLCYVASHECCNTIIEVLEEFCSISGQKINLSKSKAYFSLNVDPILRGSFVGSL
;
A
#
# COMPACT_ATOMS: atom_id res chain seq x y z
N MET A 1 28.12 6.85 -30.66
CA MET A 1 28.19 7.65 -29.42
C MET A 1 26.86 8.34 -29.15
N GLU A 2 26.24 9.02 -30.13
CA GLU A 2 24.92 9.68 -29.98
C GLU A 2 23.80 8.81 -29.38
N ASN A 3 23.68 7.55 -29.80
CA ASN A 3 22.60 6.68 -29.30
C ASN A 3 22.76 6.32 -27.80
N THR A 4 23.99 6.32 -27.29
CA THR A 4 24.27 5.99 -25.88
C THR A 4 23.94 7.16 -24.95
N ASP A 5 24.17 8.39 -25.39
CA ASP A 5 23.83 9.59 -24.61
C ASP A 5 22.32 9.82 -24.57
N ILE A 6 21.61 9.52 -25.66
CA ILE A 6 20.14 9.54 -25.67
C ILE A 6 19.56 8.52 -24.69
N ILE A 7 20.09 7.28 -24.69
CA ILE A 7 19.65 6.24 -23.75
C ILE A 7 19.95 6.65 -22.31
N ARG A 8 21.15 7.20 -22.07
CA ARG A 8 21.56 7.70 -20.75
C ARG A 8 20.59 8.77 -20.25
N ASP A 9 20.29 9.78 -21.06
CA ASP A 9 19.38 10.86 -20.71
C ASP A 9 17.96 10.34 -20.45
N HIS A 10 17.47 9.45 -21.31
CA HIS A 10 16.16 8.83 -21.13
C HIS A 10 16.05 8.05 -19.81
N ILE A 11 17.10 7.30 -19.43
CA ILE A 11 17.15 6.59 -18.14
C ILE A 11 17.17 7.60 -16.98
N GLN A 12 18.00 8.64 -17.05
CA GLN A 12 18.08 9.67 -16.01
C GLN A 12 16.70 10.30 -15.78
N THR A 13 16.07 10.79 -16.84
CA THR A 13 14.76 11.45 -16.80
C THR A 13 13.70 10.50 -16.26
N SER A 14 13.69 9.24 -16.70
CA SER A 14 12.73 8.24 -16.20
C SER A 14 12.81 8.03 -14.68
N PHE A 15 14.02 8.02 -14.11
CA PHE A 15 14.22 7.89 -12.66
C PHE A 15 13.92 9.18 -11.91
N ILE A 16 14.26 10.33 -12.48
CA ILE A 16 13.89 11.64 -11.91
C ILE A 16 12.37 11.74 -11.84
N ASP A 17 11.65 11.42 -12.91
CA ASP A 17 10.18 11.44 -12.95
C ASP A 17 9.55 10.41 -12.01
N LEU A 18 10.20 9.26 -11.81
CA LEU A 18 9.73 8.25 -10.87
C LEU A 18 9.85 8.73 -9.42
N PHE A 19 10.93 9.41 -9.04
CA PHE A 19 11.22 9.81 -7.66
C PHE A 19 10.94 11.28 -7.35
N SER A 20 10.46 12.04 -8.34
CA SER A 20 10.04 13.43 -8.19
C SER A 20 8.54 13.54 -8.39
N THR A 21 7.94 14.52 -7.72
CA THR A 21 6.51 14.78 -7.79
C THR A 21 6.25 16.28 -7.82
N SER A 22 5.21 16.69 -8.53
CA SER A 22 4.67 18.05 -8.45
C SER A 22 3.55 18.16 -7.41
N GLN A 23 3.20 17.07 -6.74
CA GLN A 23 2.17 17.02 -5.71
C GLN A 23 2.68 17.71 -4.44
N LEU A 24 2.54 19.04 -4.41
CA LEU A 24 2.88 19.87 -3.26
C LEU A 24 1.89 19.60 -2.11
N ALA A 25 2.43 19.34 -0.92
CA ALA A 25 2.01 19.59 0.49
C ALA A 25 0.52 19.72 0.91
N SER A 26 -0.45 19.84 0.03
CA SER A 26 -1.87 20.02 0.35
C SER A 26 -2.66 18.76 -0.01
N ILE A 27 -2.36 17.66 0.68
CA ILE A 27 -3.38 16.62 0.83
C ILE A 27 -4.31 17.18 1.92
N PRO A 28 -5.63 17.24 1.69
CA PRO A 28 -6.57 17.60 2.75
C PRO A 28 -6.30 16.73 3.96
N SER A 29 -6.37 17.30 5.17
CA SER A 29 -6.22 16.51 6.38
C SER A 29 -7.13 15.30 6.30
N LEU A 30 -6.56 14.12 6.54
CA LEU A 30 -7.32 12.88 6.43
C LEU A 30 -8.48 12.93 7.41
N GLY A 31 -9.70 12.92 6.88
CA GLY A 31 -10.91 13.07 7.69
C GLY A 31 -11.02 11.96 8.74
N PRO A 32 -11.62 12.24 9.92
CA PRO A 32 -11.68 11.28 11.01
C PRO A 32 -12.47 10.03 10.60
N VAL A 33 -11.85 8.87 10.78
CA VAL A 33 -12.54 7.58 10.67
C VAL A 33 -12.81 7.06 12.09
N PRO A 34 -14.08 6.88 12.52
CA PRO A 34 -14.42 6.58 13.91
C PRO A 34 -13.78 5.30 14.47
N PHE A 35 -13.50 4.33 13.61
CA PHE A 35 -12.93 3.03 13.97
C PHE A 35 -11.44 2.92 13.61
N ALA A 36 -10.79 4.02 13.22
CA ALA A 36 -9.35 4.00 13.00
C ALA A 36 -8.62 3.75 14.32
N PRO A 37 -7.59 2.87 14.34
CA PRO A 37 -6.70 2.78 15.48
C PRO A 37 -6.04 4.14 15.71
N ARG A 38 -5.73 4.45 16.96
CA ARG A 38 -5.07 5.69 17.35
C ARG A 38 -4.07 5.38 18.44
N ILE A 39 -2.91 6.02 18.37
CA ILE A 39 -1.95 5.97 19.46
C ILE A 39 -2.60 6.63 20.68
N LEU A 40 -2.60 5.90 21.79
CA LEU A 40 -3.10 6.38 23.07
C LEU A 40 -2.09 7.32 23.72
N GLU A 41 -2.55 8.14 24.66
CA GLU A 41 -1.68 9.12 25.34
C GLU A 41 -0.49 8.47 26.07
N GLU A 42 -0.70 7.32 26.70
CA GLU A 42 0.37 6.54 27.35
C GLU A 42 1.43 6.04 26.34
N GLU A 43 0.98 5.56 25.18
CA GLU A 43 1.86 5.11 24.09
C GLU A 43 2.63 6.28 23.48
N SER A 44 1.94 7.42 23.28
CA SER A 44 2.53 8.67 22.81
C SER A 44 3.66 9.13 23.73
N LEU A 45 3.45 9.10 25.05
CA LEU A 45 4.47 9.48 26.03
C LEU A 45 5.68 8.54 26.00
N SER A 46 5.45 7.23 25.83
CA SER A 46 6.52 6.26 25.66
C SER A 46 7.34 6.52 24.39
N LEU A 47 6.70 6.94 23.30
CA LEU A 47 7.36 7.24 22.02
C LEU A 47 8.18 8.53 22.04
N GLU A 48 7.82 9.48 22.91
CA GLU A 48 8.57 10.72 23.12
C GLU A 48 9.75 10.55 24.09
N THR A 49 9.84 9.41 24.77
CA THR A 49 10.92 9.13 25.71
C THR A 49 12.26 9.00 24.97
N PRO A 50 13.32 9.70 25.38
CA PRO A 50 14.62 9.63 24.70
C PRO A 50 15.19 8.21 24.74
N CYS A 51 15.61 7.69 23.58
CA CYS A 51 16.29 6.40 23.53
C CYS A 51 17.66 6.48 24.20
N SER A 52 17.97 5.51 25.05
CA SER A 52 19.31 5.37 25.62
C SER A 52 20.32 4.85 24.57
N PRO A 53 21.62 5.19 24.71
CA PRO A 53 22.65 4.64 23.84
C PRO A 53 22.71 3.11 23.82
N CYS A 54 22.35 2.47 24.95
CA CYS A 54 22.27 1.02 25.07
C CYS A 54 21.15 0.44 24.21
N GLU A 55 19.96 1.04 24.21
CA GLU A 55 18.82 0.61 23.38
C GLU A 55 19.13 0.75 21.89
N VAL A 56 19.75 1.88 21.49
CA VAL A 56 20.16 2.11 20.10
C VAL A 56 21.14 1.02 19.66
N LYS A 57 22.14 0.71 20.50
CA LYS A 57 23.15 -0.31 20.22
C LYS A 57 22.56 -1.71 20.12
N LEU A 58 21.69 -2.09 21.06
CA LEU A 58 20.99 -3.38 21.05
C LEU A 58 20.10 -3.51 19.81
N SER A 59 19.34 -2.47 19.48
CA SER A 59 18.47 -2.44 18.32
C SER A 59 19.27 -2.61 17.03
N LEU A 60 20.36 -1.84 16.86
CA LEU A 60 21.23 -1.91 15.69
C LEU A 60 21.88 -3.30 15.52
N TRP A 61 22.33 -3.92 16.60
CA TRP A 61 22.96 -5.25 16.56
C TRP A 61 21.96 -6.41 16.48
N SER A 62 20.69 -6.18 16.80
CA SER A 62 19.62 -7.16 16.58
C SER A 62 19.20 -7.26 15.11
N MET A 63 19.50 -6.24 14.29
CA MET A 63 19.16 -6.23 12.87
C MET A 63 20.05 -7.23 12.09
N LYS A 64 19.43 -8.25 11.49
CA LYS A 64 20.14 -9.17 10.59
C LYS A 64 20.44 -8.46 9.26
N PRO A 65 21.55 -8.80 8.54
CA PRO A 65 22.02 -8.07 7.35
C PRO A 65 21.02 -7.90 6.20
N PHE A 66 19.95 -8.73 6.16
CA PHE A 66 18.95 -8.73 5.10
C PHE A 66 17.51 -8.86 5.64
N LYS A 67 17.27 -8.52 6.91
CA LYS A 67 15.95 -8.72 7.54
C LYS A 67 15.49 -7.41 8.16
N ALA A 68 14.29 -6.95 7.79
CA ALA A 68 13.60 -5.95 8.58
C ALA A 68 13.50 -6.48 10.03
N PRO A 69 13.71 -5.64 11.06
CA PRO A 69 13.65 -6.06 12.46
C PRO A 69 12.21 -6.38 12.81
N SER A 70 11.85 -7.64 12.59
CA SER A 70 10.71 -8.32 13.17
C SER A 70 11.15 -9.79 13.31
N PRO A 71 10.72 -10.54 14.34
CA PRO A 71 11.21 -11.89 14.61
C PRO A 71 11.17 -12.82 13.37
N ASP A 72 10.25 -12.60 12.43
CA ASP A 72 9.98 -13.62 11.41
C ASP A 72 10.39 -13.22 9.99
N GLY A 73 10.46 -11.94 9.60
CA GLY A 73 10.76 -11.53 8.20
C GLY A 73 9.80 -12.08 7.15
N LEU A 74 8.81 -12.85 7.57
CA LEU A 74 7.45 -12.77 7.08
C LEU A 74 6.75 -11.67 7.89
N HIS A 75 5.92 -10.87 7.24
CA HIS A 75 4.86 -10.15 7.95
C HIS A 75 4.13 -11.17 8.86
N PRO A 76 3.82 -10.86 10.12
CA PRO A 76 2.93 -11.70 10.92
C PRO A 76 1.65 -11.93 10.10
N GLY A 77 1.38 -13.17 9.71
CA GLY A 77 0.21 -13.53 8.88
C GLY A 77 0.46 -13.77 7.38
N GLY A 78 1.70 -13.75 6.89
CA GLY A 78 1.97 -14.02 5.46
C GLY A 78 1.48 -15.41 4.98
N VAL A 79 1.71 -16.46 5.77
CA VAL A 79 1.21 -17.81 5.45
C VAL A 79 -0.31 -17.89 5.57
N ASP A 80 -0.88 -17.26 6.60
CA ASP A 80 -2.33 -17.26 6.84
C ASP A 80 -3.07 -16.54 5.71
N ASN A 81 -2.55 -15.40 5.23
CA ASN A 81 -3.13 -14.67 4.10
C ASN A 81 -3.16 -15.50 2.82
N VAL A 82 -2.12 -16.30 2.56
CA VAL A 82 -2.08 -17.22 1.41
C VAL A 82 -3.16 -18.29 1.55
N ILE A 83 -3.29 -18.89 2.74
CA ILE A 83 -4.30 -19.92 3.01
C ILE A 83 -5.72 -19.34 2.85
N ILE A 84 -5.98 -18.16 3.41
CA ILE A 84 -7.28 -17.48 3.31
C ILE A 84 -7.59 -17.16 1.85
N ALA A 85 -6.63 -16.60 1.09
CA ALA A 85 -6.82 -16.31 -0.32
C ALA A 85 -7.14 -17.56 -1.15
N GLN A 86 -6.43 -18.67 -0.89
CA GLN A 86 -6.70 -19.96 -1.53
C GLN A 86 -8.10 -20.48 -1.21
N GLU A 87 -8.51 -20.41 0.06
CA GLU A 87 -9.85 -20.86 0.49
C GLU A 87 -10.96 -19.98 -0.12
N LEU A 88 -10.75 -18.66 -0.20
CA LEU A 88 -11.68 -17.74 -0.85
C LEU A 88 -11.85 -18.07 -2.34
N LEU A 89 -10.74 -18.28 -3.05
CA LEU A 89 -10.77 -18.67 -4.47
C LEU A 89 -11.47 -20.03 -4.65
N HIS A 90 -11.15 -21.02 -3.82
CA HIS A 90 -11.79 -22.33 -3.87
C HIS A 90 -13.30 -22.27 -3.63
N SER A 91 -13.72 -21.50 -2.61
CA SER A 91 -15.14 -21.28 -2.31
C SER A 91 -15.86 -20.58 -3.48
N MET A 92 -15.21 -19.60 -4.12
CA MET A 92 -15.75 -18.92 -5.30
C MET A 92 -15.95 -19.84 -6.50
N HIS A 93 -15.02 -20.76 -6.77
CA HIS A 93 -15.17 -21.73 -7.86
C HIS A 93 -16.34 -22.69 -7.63
N ARG A 94 -16.68 -22.97 -6.37
CA ARG A 94 -17.80 -23.84 -5.98
C ARG A 94 -19.12 -23.08 -5.78
N LYS A 95 -19.12 -21.76 -5.94
CA LYS A 95 -20.28 -20.91 -5.66
C LYS A 95 -21.43 -21.22 -6.62
N LYS A 96 -22.63 -21.39 -6.04
CA LYS A 96 -23.90 -21.54 -6.75
C LYS A 96 -24.91 -20.50 -6.26
N GLY A 97 -25.91 -20.18 -7.08
CA GLY A 97 -27.00 -19.27 -6.74
C GLY A 97 -26.96 -17.95 -7.52
N ARG A 98 -27.79 -16.98 -7.13
CA ARG A 98 -28.00 -15.73 -7.88
C ARG A 98 -26.97 -14.64 -7.60
N VAL A 99 -26.23 -14.74 -6.49
CA VAL A 99 -25.26 -13.72 -6.08
C VAL A 99 -23.85 -14.17 -6.45
N GLY A 100 -23.26 -13.48 -7.42
CA GLY A 100 -21.87 -13.69 -7.85
C GLY A 100 -20.86 -13.00 -6.93
N GLN A 101 -19.62 -13.46 -6.96
CA GLN A 101 -18.49 -12.94 -6.18
C GLN A 101 -17.35 -12.59 -7.12
N LEU A 102 -16.54 -11.60 -6.73
CA LEU A 102 -15.39 -11.12 -7.46
C LEU A 102 -14.23 -10.90 -6.48
N ILE A 103 -13.04 -11.35 -6.87
CA ILE A 103 -11.78 -11.00 -6.21
C ILE A 103 -10.93 -10.25 -7.24
N LEU A 104 -10.61 -9.01 -6.95
CA LEU A 104 -9.71 -8.19 -7.75
C LEU A 104 -8.33 -8.22 -7.09
N LYS A 105 -7.36 -8.85 -7.75
CA LYS A 105 -5.94 -8.72 -7.42
C LYS A 105 -5.42 -7.44 -8.08
N VAL A 106 -5.04 -6.46 -7.27
CA VAL A 106 -4.42 -5.21 -7.69
C VAL A 106 -2.93 -5.29 -7.41
N ASP A 107 -2.13 -4.97 -8.44
CA ASP A 107 -0.66 -4.82 -8.35
C ASP A 107 -0.33 -3.33 -8.41
N LEU A 108 0.46 -2.81 -7.46
CA LEU A 108 0.89 -1.42 -7.44
C LEU A 108 2.20 -1.24 -8.24
N GLU A 109 2.22 -0.29 -9.17
CA GLU A 109 3.42 0.04 -9.93
C GLU A 109 4.48 0.64 -9.01
N LYS A 110 5.62 -0.05 -8.84
CA LYS A 110 6.78 0.49 -8.10
C LYS A 110 6.38 0.99 -6.71
N ALA A 111 5.64 0.14 -5.99
CA ALA A 111 4.94 0.50 -4.76
C ALA A 111 5.77 1.39 -3.82
N TYR A 112 7.01 1.00 -3.48
CA TYR A 112 7.89 1.76 -2.58
C TYR A 112 8.43 3.07 -3.17
N ASP A 113 8.63 3.15 -4.49
CA ASP A 113 9.25 4.30 -5.15
C ASP A 113 8.25 5.44 -5.36
N ARG A 114 6.95 5.14 -5.39
CA ARG A 114 5.86 6.10 -5.62
C ARG A 114 5.27 6.72 -4.36
N LEU A 115 5.73 6.35 -3.16
CA LEU A 115 5.16 6.85 -1.90
C LEU A 115 5.35 8.36 -1.75
N GLU A 116 4.27 9.13 -1.78
CA GLU A 116 4.33 10.57 -1.52
C GLU A 116 4.64 10.85 -0.04
N TRP A 117 5.72 11.59 0.22
CA TRP A 117 6.16 11.90 1.59
C TRP A 117 5.14 12.76 2.35
N CYS A 118 4.45 13.68 1.65
CA CYS A 118 3.36 14.45 2.24
C CYS A 118 2.21 13.54 2.70
N PHE A 119 1.92 12.46 1.98
CA PHE A 119 0.91 11.51 2.42
C PHE A 119 1.38 10.67 3.62
N ILE A 120 2.66 10.28 3.67
CA ILE A 120 3.24 9.63 4.86
C ILE A 120 3.07 10.52 6.10
N HIS A 121 3.37 11.82 5.98
CA HIS A 121 3.16 12.80 7.05
C HIS A 121 1.71 12.79 7.54
N GLU A 122 0.75 12.93 6.62
CA GLU A 122 -0.67 12.98 6.96
C GLU A 122 -1.17 11.66 7.58
N VAL A 123 -0.70 10.51 7.10
CA VAL A 123 -1.05 9.19 7.65
C VAL A 123 -0.54 9.05 9.09
N LEU A 124 0.70 9.47 9.37
CA LEU A 124 1.24 9.42 10.73
C LEU A 124 0.48 10.34 11.69
N LEU A 125 0.14 11.56 11.25
CA LEU A 125 -0.68 12.47 12.05
C LEU A 125 -2.10 11.93 12.24
N PHE A 126 -2.69 11.31 11.22
CA PHE A 126 -4.00 10.67 11.29
C PHE A 126 -4.06 9.57 12.36
N PHE A 127 -2.98 8.79 12.51
CA PHE A 127 -2.84 7.78 13.55
C PHE A 127 -2.39 8.34 14.93
N LEU A 128 -2.29 9.66 15.06
CA LEU A 128 -1.87 10.39 16.27
C LEU A 128 -0.44 10.10 16.72
N PHE A 129 0.49 9.90 15.79
CA PHE A 129 1.91 9.88 16.15
C PHE A 129 2.37 11.24 16.70
N PRO A 130 3.23 11.24 17.74
CA PRO A 130 3.83 12.47 18.25
C PRO A 130 4.53 13.26 17.15
N LYS A 131 4.29 14.58 17.08
CA LYS A 131 4.84 15.42 16.01
C LYS A 131 6.36 15.33 15.90
N SER A 132 7.07 15.30 17.03
CA SER A 132 8.53 15.15 17.09
C SER A 132 9.01 13.87 16.40
N LEU A 133 8.29 12.76 16.59
CA LEU A 133 8.58 11.48 15.94
C LEU A 133 8.23 11.51 14.45
N VAL A 134 7.12 12.14 14.06
CA VAL A 134 6.76 12.31 12.64
C VAL A 134 7.84 13.09 11.90
N ASP A 135 8.29 14.21 12.47
CA ASP A 135 9.35 15.04 11.88
C ASP A 135 10.67 14.24 11.76
N LEU A 136 11.04 13.46 12.79
CA LEU A 136 12.22 12.59 12.76
C LEU A 136 12.13 11.49 11.68
N ILE A 137 10.96 10.87 11.54
CA ILE A 137 10.69 9.87 10.49
C ILE A 137 10.85 10.52 9.11
N LEU A 138 10.31 11.74 8.93
CA LEU A 138 10.38 12.45 7.66
C LEU A 138 11.79 12.88 7.29
N ASP A 139 12.59 13.33 8.27
CA ASP A 139 14.01 13.60 8.06
C ASP A 139 14.76 12.33 7.62
N CYS A 140 14.41 11.18 8.19
CA CYS A 140 15.00 9.90 7.82
C CYS A 140 14.66 9.45 6.40
N VAL A 141 13.41 9.66 5.94
CA VAL A 141 13.00 9.27 4.58
C VAL A 141 13.40 10.28 3.51
N SER A 142 13.58 11.56 3.85
CA SER A 142 13.82 12.63 2.87
C SER A 142 15.29 13.03 2.70
N SER A 143 16.18 12.62 3.61
CA SER A 143 17.59 13.07 3.64
C SER A 143 18.53 12.42 2.63
N PHE A 144 18.04 11.58 1.71
CA PHE A 144 18.90 10.87 0.76
C PHE A 144 18.97 11.52 -0.63
N SER A 145 20.03 11.18 -1.36
CA SER A 145 20.18 11.49 -2.78
C SER A 145 20.39 10.20 -3.58
N ILE A 146 20.00 10.25 -4.86
CA ILE A 146 20.09 9.13 -5.80
C ILE A 146 21.07 9.50 -6.90
N SER A 147 21.82 8.51 -7.37
CA SER A 147 22.60 8.60 -8.59
C SER A 147 22.65 7.23 -9.24
N ILE A 148 22.48 7.21 -10.55
CA ILE A 148 22.32 6.00 -11.34
C ILE A 148 23.71 5.54 -11.80
N LEU A 149 23.96 4.24 -11.71
CA LEU A 149 25.16 3.64 -12.28
C LEU A 149 24.84 3.15 -13.69
N PHE A 150 25.43 3.78 -14.71
CA PHE A 150 25.24 3.41 -16.11
C PHE A 150 26.59 3.07 -16.74
N ASN A 151 26.73 1.84 -17.26
CA ASN A 151 27.98 1.30 -17.81
C ASN A 151 29.18 1.44 -16.85
N GLY A 152 28.96 1.24 -15.55
CA GLY A 152 29.99 1.39 -14.51
C GLY A 152 30.36 2.83 -14.15
N GLY A 153 29.79 3.82 -14.86
CA GLY A 153 29.94 5.24 -14.56
C GLY A 153 28.78 5.78 -13.73
N LYS A 154 29.07 6.63 -12.75
CA LYS A 154 28.06 7.32 -11.94
C LYS A 154 27.49 8.51 -12.72
N MET A 155 26.17 8.58 -12.84
CA MET A 155 25.43 9.68 -13.46
C MET A 155 25.20 10.83 -12.48
N GLU A 156 24.62 11.94 -12.95
CA GLU A 156 24.33 13.09 -12.11
C GLU A 156 23.45 12.72 -10.92
N VAL A 157 23.76 13.34 -9.78
CA VAL A 157 23.05 13.14 -8.53
C VAL A 157 21.79 13.99 -8.55
N PHE A 158 20.65 13.41 -8.16
CA PHE A 158 19.41 14.14 -7.96
C PHE A 158 18.84 13.86 -6.57
N LYS A 159 18.00 14.78 -6.08
CA LYS A 159 17.29 14.64 -4.82
C LYS A 159 15.85 14.19 -5.11
N PRO A 160 15.42 13.04 -4.57
CA PRO A 160 14.03 12.61 -4.66
C PRO A 160 13.13 13.57 -3.85
N SER A 161 11.85 13.61 -4.21
CA SER A 161 10.79 14.24 -3.42
C SER A 161 9.68 13.26 -3.00
N ARG A 162 9.81 11.99 -3.41
CA ARG A 162 8.96 10.87 -3.00
C ARG A 162 9.73 9.56 -3.00
N GLY A 163 9.06 8.51 -2.55
CA GLY A 163 9.58 7.15 -2.50
C GLY A 163 10.41 6.89 -1.25
N ILE A 164 10.47 5.63 -0.83
CA ILE A 164 11.22 5.22 0.36
C ILE A 164 12.22 4.12 0.01
N ARG A 165 13.37 4.11 0.69
CA ARG A 165 14.44 3.15 0.40
C ARG A 165 14.09 1.73 0.82
N GLN A 166 14.00 0.83 -0.15
CA GLN A 166 14.00 -0.60 0.13
C GLN A 166 15.29 -1.00 0.87
N GLY A 167 15.15 -1.83 1.90
CA GLY A 167 16.25 -2.20 2.80
C GLY A 167 16.40 -1.29 4.03
N ASN A 168 15.69 -0.16 4.10
CA ASN A 168 15.56 0.57 5.35
C ASN A 168 14.60 -0.19 6.30
N PRO A 169 15.01 -0.47 7.56
CA PRO A 169 14.15 -1.11 8.57
C PRO A 169 12.77 -0.49 8.75
N LEU A 170 12.64 0.82 8.56
CA LEU A 170 11.41 1.59 8.76
C LEU A 170 10.44 1.47 7.59
N SER A 171 10.96 1.29 6.37
CA SER A 171 10.16 1.30 5.14
C SER A 171 9.00 0.30 5.10
N PRO A 172 9.13 -0.96 5.53
CA PRO A 172 7.97 -1.88 5.55
C PRO A 172 6.87 -1.42 6.51
N TYR A 173 7.21 -0.81 7.65
CA TYR A 173 6.22 -0.31 8.61
C TYR A 173 5.46 0.91 8.07
N LEU A 174 6.18 1.84 7.46
CA LEU A 174 5.54 2.99 6.80
C LEU A 174 4.61 2.52 5.69
N PHE A 175 5.01 1.52 4.91
CA PHE A 175 4.17 0.97 3.87
C PHE A 175 2.92 0.26 4.41
N ILE A 176 3.00 -0.41 5.56
CA ILE A 176 1.83 -0.98 6.24
C ILE A 176 0.86 0.14 6.67
N LEU A 177 1.33 1.17 7.37
CA LEU A 177 0.49 2.29 7.81
C LEU A 177 -0.16 3.01 6.62
N TYR A 178 0.59 3.13 5.54
CA TYR A 178 0.13 3.71 4.28
C TYR A 178 -1.03 2.91 3.66
N LEU A 179 -0.95 1.57 3.65
CA LEU A 179 -2.05 0.70 3.20
C LEU A 179 -3.18 0.58 4.22
N GLU A 180 -2.91 0.77 5.52
CA GLU A 180 -3.92 0.76 6.56
C GLU A 180 -4.97 1.86 6.33
N TYR A 181 -4.55 3.01 5.81
CA TYR A 181 -5.49 4.04 5.39
C TYR A 181 -6.47 3.54 4.31
N LEU A 182 -5.98 2.81 3.30
CA LEU A 182 -6.84 2.19 2.27
C LEU A 182 -7.79 1.16 2.89
N SER A 183 -7.30 0.33 3.81
CA SER A 183 -8.10 -0.63 4.58
C SER A 183 -9.28 0.06 5.29
N LEU A 184 -9.02 1.19 5.96
CA LEU A 184 -10.04 1.97 6.65
C LEU A 184 -11.09 2.55 5.69
N LYS A 185 -10.70 3.02 4.52
CA LYS A 185 -11.63 3.49 3.47
C LYS A 185 -12.53 2.36 2.97
N ILE A 186 -11.97 1.16 2.77
CA ILE A 186 -12.74 -0.04 2.41
C ILE A 186 -13.74 -0.40 3.52
N PHE A 187 -13.31 -0.38 4.79
CA PHE A 187 -14.21 -0.64 5.92
C PHE A 187 -15.35 0.38 6.02
N GLY A 188 -15.07 1.66 5.77
CA GLY A 188 -16.11 2.70 5.71
C GLY A 188 -17.15 2.40 4.64
N ALA A 189 -16.70 2.05 3.43
CA ALA A 189 -17.59 1.65 2.34
C ALA A 189 -18.38 0.37 2.66
N CYS A 190 -17.80 -0.56 3.41
CA CYS A 190 -18.52 -1.74 3.92
C CYS A 190 -19.58 -1.39 4.96
N HIS A 191 -19.27 -0.49 5.89
CA HIS A 191 -20.22 -0.03 6.91
C HIS A 191 -21.43 0.67 6.29
N GLU A 192 -21.19 1.45 5.23
CA GLU A 192 -22.24 2.10 4.42
C GLU A 192 -22.99 1.15 3.48
N LYS A 193 -22.63 -0.15 3.47
CA LYS A 193 -23.21 -1.22 2.64
C LYS A 193 -23.04 -1.04 1.12
N ARG A 194 -22.25 -0.07 0.69
CA ARG A 194 -21.88 0.14 -0.72
C ARG A 194 -20.87 -0.90 -1.20
N TRP A 195 -19.95 -1.31 -0.33
CA TRP A 195 -19.05 -2.45 -0.55
C TRP A 195 -19.53 -3.69 0.21
N LYS A 196 -19.90 -4.74 -0.51
CA LYS A 196 -20.40 -6.00 0.10
C LYS A 196 -19.27 -7.05 0.13
N PRO A 197 -18.67 -7.36 1.29
CA PRO A 197 -17.59 -8.34 1.40
C PRO A 197 -18.09 -9.76 1.12
N ILE A 198 -17.16 -10.67 0.82
CA ILE A 198 -17.47 -12.09 0.53
C ILE A 198 -17.18 -12.97 1.74
N LYS A 199 -17.87 -14.12 1.82
CA LYS A 199 -17.60 -15.14 2.83
C LYS A 199 -17.22 -16.45 2.16
N ALA A 200 -16.22 -17.15 2.72
CA ALA A 200 -15.84 -18.49 2.31
C ALA A 200 -16.90 -19.54 2.72
N SER A 201 -17.59 -19.33 3.84
CA SER A 201 -18.64 -20.22 4.36
C SER A 201 -19.85 -19.43 4.90
N ARG A 202 -20.98 -20.11 5.14
CA ARG A 202 -22.23 -19.44 5.57
C ARG A 202 -22.10 -18.73 6.93
N SER A 203 -21.41 -19.36 7.87
CA SER A 203 -21.16 -18.86 9.23
C SER A 203 -19.78 -18.23 9.39
N GLY A 204 -18.96 -18.19 8.32
CA GLY A 204 -17.61 -17.66 8.37
C GLY A 204 -17.53 -16.13 8.40
N PRO A 205 -16.33 -15.60 8.68
CA PRO A 205 -16.05 -14.18 8.59
C PRO A 205 -16.23 -13.68 7.15
N ALA A 206 -16.52 -12.39 7.03
CA ALA A 206 -16.57 -11.70 5.75
C ALA A 206 -15.23 -11.03 5.48
N PHE A 207 -14.75 -11.16 4.25
CA PHE A 207 -13.49 -10.61 3.77
C PHE A 207 -13.80 -9.53 2.73
N SER A 208 -13.38 -8.30 3.01
CA SER A 208 -13.41 -7.17 2.07
C SER A 208 -12.08 -7.02 1.35
N HIS A 209 -10.98 -7.31 2.03
CA HIS A 209 -9.64 -7.23 1.45
C HIS A 209 -8.64 -8.13 2.20
N LEU A 210 -7.53 -8.47 1.53
CA LEU A 210 -6.33 -9.06 2.10
C LEU A 210 -5.13 -8.36 1.46
N PHE A 211 -4.27 -7.76 2.28
CA PHE A 211 -3.07 -7.08 1.80
C PHE A 211 -1.83 -7.90 2.11
N PHE A 212 -0.96 -8.05 1.11
CA PHE A 212 0.33 -8.71 1.26
C PHE A 212 1.39 -7.90 0.51
N ALA A 213 2.09 -7.05 1.25
CA ALA A 213 3.00 -6.07 0.65
C ALA A 213 2.30 -5.34 -0.52
N ASP A 214 2.86 -5.38 -1.71
CA ASP A 214 2.38 -4.72 -2.92
C ASP A 214 1.22 -5.44 -3.63
N ASP A 215 0.87 -6.66 -3.22
CA ASP A 215 -0.28 -7.41 -3.72
C ASP A 215 -1.54 -7.13 -2.86
N LEU A 216 -2.54 -6.48 -3.46
CA LEU A 216 -3.82 -6.20 -2.81
C LEU A 216 -4.90 -7.12 -3.37
N LEU A 217 -5.54 -7.94 -2.54
CA LEU A 217 -6.70 -8.74 -2.92
C LEU A 217 -7.96 -8.09 -2.39
N LEU A 218 -8.80 -7.54 -3.26
CA LEU A 218 -10.06 -6.89 -2.94
C LEU A 218 -11.21 -7.85 -3.20
N CYS A 219 -12.03 -8.09 -2.20
CA CYS A 219 -13.03 -9.15 -2.17
C CYS A 219 -14.45 -8.57 -2.04
N TYR A 220 -15.31 -8.83 -3.02
CA TYR A 220 -16.65 -8.23 -3.04
C TYR A 220 -17.69 -9.01 -3.84
N VAL A 221 -18.96 -8.69 -3.62
CA VAL A 221 -20.08 -9.17 -4.42
C VAL A 221 -20.06 -8.52 -5.80
N ALA A 222 -20.17 -9.33 -6.85
CA ALA A 222 -20.21 -8.85 -8.22
C ALA A 222 -21.52 -8.08 -8.48
N SER A 223 -21.46 -6.75 -8.41
CA SER A 223 -22.56 -5.83 -8.72
C SER A 223 -22.00 -4.49 -9.19
N HIS A 224 -22.76 -3.73 -9.98
CA HIS A 224 -22.34 -2.40 -10.46
C HIS A 224 -22.08 -1.42 -9.32
N GLU A 225 -22.92 -1.43 -8.28
CA GLU A 225 -22.75 -0.59 -7.09
C GLU A 225 -21.40 -0.84 -6.40
N CYS A 226 -21.07 -2.11 -6.12
CA CYS A 226 -19.78 -2.44 -5.51
C CYS A 226 -18.61 -2.10 -6.46
N CYS A 227 -18.77 -2.32 -7.77
CA CYS A 227 -17.75 -1.95 -8.77
C CYS A 227 -17.36 -0.49 -8.67
N ASN A 228 -18.36 0.39 -8.78
CA ASN A 228 -18.15 1.83 -8.79
C ASN A 228 -17.52 2.28 -7.47
N THR A 229 -18.01 1.74 -6.35
CA THR A 229 -17.43 2.03 -5.02
C THR A 229 -15.96 1.65 -4.91
N ILE A 230 -15.54 0.53 -5.51
CA ILE A 230 -14.14 0.09 -5.48
C ILE A 230 -13.26 1.00 -6.31
N ILE A 231 -13.72 1.35 -7.51
CA ILE A 231 -13.02 2.28 -8.40
C ILE A 231 -12.88 3.63 -7.70
N GLU A 232 -13.96 4.18 -7.13
CA GLU A 232 -13.93 5.43 -6.37
C GLU A 232 -12.91 5.39 -5.22
N VAL A 233 -12.90 4.32 -4.41
CA VAL A 233 -11.96 4.16 -3.29
C VAL A 233 -10.52 4.07 -3.78
N LEU A 234 -10.26 3.34 -4.87
CA LEU A 234 -8.93 3.18 -5.44
C LEU A 234 -8.44 4.46 -6.12
N GLU A 235 -9.30 5.17 -6.85
CA GLU A 235 -8.99 6.45 -7.49
C GLU A 235 -8.67 7.52 -6.46
N GLU A 236 -9.49 7.64 -5.40
CA GLU A 236 -9.24 8.55 -4.28
C GLU A 236 -7.89 8.23 -3.64
N PHE A 237 -7.65 6.96 -3.30
CA PHE A 237 -6.39 6.51 -2.73
C PHE A 237 -5.20 6.81 -3.63
N CYS A 238 -5.24 6.46 -4.92
CA CYS A 238 -4.16 6.73 -5.86
C CYS A 238 -3.91 8.24 -6.01
N SER A 239 -4.98 9.03 -6.04
CA SER A 239 -4.90 10.49 -6.20
C SER A 239 -4.21 11.17 -5.02
N ILE A 240 -4.43 10.72 -3.78
CA ILE A 240 -3.82 11.36 -2.59
C ILE A 240 -2.47 10.76 -2.24
N SER A 241 -2.28 9.47 -2.52
CA SER A 241 -1.11 8.72 -2.07
C SER A 241 0.04 8.77 -3.09
N GLY A 242 -0.28 9.05 -4.36
CA GLY A 242 0.63 9.00 -5.51
C GLY A 242 0.85 7.59 -6.06
N GLN A 243 0.19 6.58 -5.49
CA GLN A 243 0.21 5.23 -6.03
C GLN A 243 -0.42 5.17 -7.42
N LYS A 244 0.02 4.16 -8.17
CA LYS A 244 -0.55 3.85 -9.48
C LYS A 244 -0.77 2.36 -9.61
N ILE A 245 -1.94 1.98 -10.13
CA ILE A 245 -2.29 0.59 -10.36
C ILE A 245 -1.63 0.10 -11.66
N ASN A 246 -1.02 -1.07 -11.59
CA ASN A 246 -0.51 -1.79 -12.74
C ASN A 246 -1.60 -2.68 -13.34
N LEU A 247 -2.36 -2.14 -14.29
CA LEU A 247 -3.45 -2.88 -14.93
C LEU A 247 -2.96 -4.15 -15.65
N SER A 248 -1.73 -4.15 -16.18
CA SER A 248 -1.17 -5.31 -16.88
C SER A 248 -0.87 -6.51 -15.97
N LYS A 249 -0.65 -6.26 -14.68
CA LYS A 249 -0.37 -7.30 -13.67
C LYS A 249 -1.57 -7.58 -12.76
N SER A 250 -2.53 -6.66 -12.71
CA SER A 250 -3.77 -6.82 -11.98
C SER A 250 -4.67 -7.87 -12.64
N LYS A 251 -5.43 -8.61 -11.84
CA LYS A 251 -6.27 -9.73 -12.31
C LYS A 251 -7.61 -9.75 -11.59
N ALA A 252 -8.69 -9.96 -12.33
CA ALA A 252 -10.01 -10.18 -11.76
C ALA A 252 -10.38 -11.67 -11.82
N TYR A 253 -10.81 -12.22 -10.68
CA TYR A 253 -11.34 -13.57 -10.54
C TYR A 253 -12.83 -13.49 -10.28
N PHE A 254 -13.63 -14.22 -11.05
CA PHE A 254 -15.09 -14.23 -10.96
C PHE A 254 -15.57 -15.60 -10.54
N SER A 255 -16.60 -15.65 -9.68
CA SER A 255 -17.30 -16.92 -9.44
C SER A 255 -18.10 -17.34 -10.67
N LEU A 256 -18.32 -18.64 -10.83
CA LEU A 256 -18.95 -19.21 -12.05
C LEU A 256 -20.36 -18.67 -12.33
N ASN A 257 -21.07 -18.24 -11.29
CA ASN A 257 -22.43 -17.72 -11.34
C ASN A 257 -22.55 -16.20 -11.56
N VAL A 258 -21.45 -15.49 -11.84
CA VAL A 258 -21.50 -14.07 -12.28
C VAL A 258 -21.98 -14.01 -13.73
N ASP A 259 -22.93 -13.11 -14.01
CA ASP A 259 -23.47 -12.85 -15.35
C ASP A 259 -22.34 -12.43 -16.33
N PRO A 260 -22.24 -13.03 -17.54
CA PRO A 260 -21.24 -12.67 -18.54
C PRO A 260 -21.25 -11.19 -18.96
N ILE A 261 -22.43 -10.55 -19.04
CA ILE A 261 -22.56 -9.12 -19.36
C ILE A 261 -21.92 -8.29 -18.26
N LEU A 262 -22.25 -8.63 -17.01
CA LEU A 262 -21.66 -7.98 -15.85
C LEU A 262 -20.14 -8.17 -15.83
N ARG A 263 -19.62 -9.37 -16.11
CA ARG A 263 -18.17 -9.62 -16.26
C ARG A 263 -17.53 -8.72 -17.32
N GLY A 264 -18.18 -8.56 -18.47
CA GLY A 264 -17.69 -7.71 -19.56
C GLY A 264 -17.59 -6.24 -19.15
N SER A 265 -18.59 -5.73 -18.42
CA SER A 265 -18.56 -4.35 -17.92
C SER A 265 -17.39 -4.10 -16.95
N PHE A 266 -17.08 -5.05 -16.07
CA PHE A 266 -15.96 -4.95 -15.13
C PHE A 266 -14.59 -4.82 -15.81
N VAL A 267 -14.36 -5.59 -16.89
CA VAL A 267 -13.08 -5.54 -17.62
C VAL A 267 -12.92 -4.22 -18.39
N GLY A 268 -14.03 -3.56 -18.76
CA GLY A 268 -13.99 -2.27 -19.45
C GLY A 268 -13.92 -1.04 -18.54
N SER A 269 -14.11 -1.21 -17.22
CA SER A 269 -14.16 -0.11 -16.24
C SER A 269 -12.90 0.02 -15.37
N LEU A 270 -11.97 -0.93 -15.46
CA LEU A 270 -10.64 -0.88 -14.84
C LEU A 270 -9.59 -0.49 -15.87
#